data_AF-E9KH80-F1
#
_entry.id   AF-E9KH80-F1
#
_cell.length_a   1.000
_cell.length_b   1.000
_cell.length_c   1.000
_cell.angle_alpha   90.00
_cell.angle_beta   90.00
_cell.angle_gamma   90.00
#
_symmetry.space_group_name_H-M   'P 1'
#
loop_
_entity.id
_entity.type
_entity.pdbx_description
1 polymer ?
#
loop_
_entity_poly.entity_id
_entity_poly.type
_entity_poly.pdbx_seq_one_letter_code
_entity_poly.pdbx_strand_id
1 'polypeptide(L)'
;GQYDPMVPDAECLKVVTEILDSLNIGQYILKVNHRRLLDGVFEACGVPADKFRSACSTVDKLDKSPWEEVRTEMINEKGITPEAADKIGEFVRLNGGTELVDQLLKHVELSKTKAAIEGLEGIKLLLYYCELFGIKDKIRFDLSLARGL
;
A
#
# COMPACT_ATOMS: atom_id res chain seq x y z
N GLY A 1 12.46 5.98 -18.71
CA GLY A 1 13.10 7.28 -18.99
C GLY A 1 13.22 8.05 -17.69
N GLN A 2 13.93 9.17 -17.70
CA GLN A 2 13.89 10.13 -16.58
C GLN A 2 12.73 11.09 -16.84
N TYR A 3 11.76 11.12 -15.94
CA TYR A 3 10.53 11.91 -16.03
C TYR A 3 10.23 12.54 -14.68
N ASP A 4 9.28 13.48 -14.66
CA ASP A 4 8.79 14.03 -13.41
C ASP A 4 8.10 12.94 -12.55
N PRO A 5 8.22 13.01 -11.22
CA PRO A 5 7.73 11.96 -10.33
C PRO A 5 6.23 11.69 -10.52
N MET A 6 5.84 10.42 -10.52
CA MET A 6 4.44 9.94 -10.56
C MET A 6 3.63 10.31 -11.82
N VAL A 7 4.17 11.08 -12.77
CA VAL A 7 3.45 11.42 -14.02
C VAL A 7 3.21 10.17 -14.88
N PRO A 8 4.23 9.36 -15.22
CA PRO A 8 4.02 8.14 -16.00
C PRO A 8 3.22 7.09 -15.23
N ASP A 9 3.37 7.04 -13.90
CA ASP A 9 2.64 6.13 -13.01
C ASP A 9 1.12 6.43 -13.05
N ALA A 10 0.74 7.71 -13.00
CA ALA A 10 -0.64 8.14 -13.13
C ALA A 10 -1.20 7.88 -14.54
N GLU A 11 -0.39 8.04 -15.58
CA GLU A 11 -0.77 7.72 -16.96
C GLU A 11 -1.07 6.22 -17.12
N CYS A 12 -0.26 5.34 -16.51
CA CYS A 12 -0.53 3.90 -16.52
C CYS A 12 -1.92 3.59 -15.92
N LEU A 13 -2.27 4.22 -14.80
CA LEU A 13 -3.59 4.04 -14.19
C LEU A 13 -4.71 4.55 -15.10
N LYS A 14 -4.50 5.69 -15.77
CA LYS A 14 -5.45 6.24 -16.74
C LYS A 14 -5.71 5.28 -17.90
N VAL A 15 -4.66 4.72 -18.49
CA VAL A 15 -4.77 3.74 -19.59
C VAL A 15 -5.53 2.50 -19.14
N VAL A 16 -5.23 1.96 -17.95
CA VAL A 16 -5.96 0.81 -17.39
C VAL A 16 -7.43 1.15 -17.19
N THR A 17 -7.74 2.32 -16.63
CA THR A 17 -9.11 2.80 -16.46
C THR A 17 -9.86 2.88 -17.79
N GLU A 18 -9.26 3.46 -18.84
CA GLU A 18 -9.88 3.55 -20.17
C GLU A 18 -10.16 2.19 -20.80
N ILE A 19 -9.24 1.23 -20.64
CA ILE A 19 -9.42 -0.15 -21.12
C ILE A 19 -10.59 -0.81 -20.38
N LEU A 20 -10.61 -0.77 -19.04
CA LEU A 20 -11.65 -1.40 -18.25
C LEU A 20 -13.03 -0.77 -18.47
N ASP A 21 -13.09 0.55 -18.65
CA ASP A 21 -14.32 1.26 -19.02
C ASP A 21 -14.84 0.82 -20.40
N SER A 22 -13.93 0.68 -21.37
CA SER A 22 -14.28 0.25 -22.74
C SER A 22 -14.80 -1.18 -22.79
N LEU A 23 -14.34 -2.05 -21.88
CA LEU A 23 -14.81 -3.43 -21.77
C LEU A 23 -16.20 -3.54 -21.12
N ASN A 24 -16.70 -2.47 -20.48
CA ASN A 24 -18.02 -2.41 -19.83
C ASN A 24 -18.28 -3.58 -18.85
N ILE A 25 -17.30 -3.88 -18.00
CA ILE A 25 -17.34 -5.02 -17.05
C ILE A 25 -18.07 -4.71 -15.73
N GLY A 26 -18.74 -3.57 -15.64
CA GLY A 26 -19.38 -3.07 -14.42
C GLY A 26 -18.42 -2.27 -13.53
N GLN A 27 -18.74 -2.17 -12.25
CA GLN A 27 -17.95 -1.40 -11.29
C GLN A 27 -16.65 -2.13 -10.92
N TYR A 28 -15.57 -1.37 -10.83
CA TYR A 28 -14.26 -1.86 -10.42
C TYR A 28 -13.52 -0.82 -9.59
N ILE A 29 -12.47 -1.28 -8.90
CA ILE A 29 -11.56 -0.43 -8.14
C ILE A 29 -10.12 -0.88 -8.44
N LEU A 30 -9.27 0.09 -8.75
CA LEU A 30 -7.83 -0.07 -8.87
C LEU A 30 -7.19 0.23 -7.51
N LYS A 31 -6.71 -0.83 -6.85
CA LYS A 31 -5.95 -0.69 -5.61
C LYS A 31 -4.52 -0.28 -5.94
N VAL A 32 -4.01 0.73 -5.23
CA VAL A 32 -2.64 1.22 -5.36
C VAL A 32 -1.95 1.24 -4.00
N ASN A 33 -0.64 1.02 -4.02
CA ASN A 33 0.23 1.11 -2.86
C ASN A 33 1.67 1.42 -3.32
N HIS A 34 2.57 1.70 -2.39
CA HIS A 34 3.95 2.03 -2.68
C HIS A 34 4.91 1.09 -1.94
N ARG A 35 5.86 0.49 -2.66
CA ARG A 35 6.83 -0.47 -2.08
C ARG A 35 7.61 0.12 -0.90
N ARG A 36 8.15 1.33 -1.05
CA ARG A 36 8.88 2.01 0.05
C ARG A 36 8.00 2.32 1.26
N LEU A 37 6.69 2.47 1.06
CA LEU A 37 5.78 2.64 2.18
C LEU A 37 5.66 1.34 2.97
N LEU A 38 5.54 0.20 2.30
CA LEU A 38 5.55 -1.11 2.97
C LEU A 38 6.86 -1.33 3.73
N ASP A 39 8.01 -1.01 3.12
CA ASP A 39 9.32 -1.04 3.79
C ASP A 39 9.28 -0.24 5.09
N GLY A 40 8.82 1.01 5.01
CA GLY A 40 8.78 1.90 6.18
C GLY A 40 7.75 1.51 7.23
N VAL A 41 6.60 0.94 6.84
CA VAL A 41 5.58 0.43 7.77
C VAL A 41 6.13 -0.75 8.54
N PHE A 42 6.79 -1.70 7.89
CA PHE A 42 7.35 -2.88 8.55
C PHE A 42 8.52 -2.53 9.46
N GLU A 43 9.38 -1.60 9.05
CA GLU A 43 10.42 -1.03 9.90
C GLU A 43 9.82 -0.40 11.16
N ALA A 44 8.79 0.45 11.01
CA ALA A 44 8.10 1.08 12.13
C ALA A 44 7.38 0.07 13.05
N CYS A 45 6.97 -1.08 12.52
CA CYS A 45 6.40 -2.18 13.30
C CYS A 45 7.45 -3.03 14.03
N GLY A 46 8.75 -2.82 13.75
CA GLY A 46 9.84 -3.60 14.34
C GLY A 46 10.15 -4.91 13.61
N VAL A 47 9.75 -5.04 12.35
CA VAL A 47 10.10 -6.20 11.52
C VAL A 47 11.58 -6.12 11.14
N PRO A 48 12.38 -7.16 11.40
CA PRO A 48 13.77 -7.22 10.94
C PRO A 48 13.87 -7.12 9.41
N ALA A 49 14.89 -6.43 8.91
CA ALA A 49 15.07 -6.20 7.47
C ALA A 49 15.19 -7.50 6.65
N ASP A 50 15.79 -8.55 7.23
CA ASP A 50 15.90 -9.88 6.63
C ASP A 50 14.56 -10.62 6.50
N LYS A 51 13.54 -10.18 7.26
CA LYS A 51 12.17 -10.71 7.24
C LYS A 51 11.18 -9.86 6.43
N PHE A 52 11.65 -8.80 5.79
CA PHE A 52 10.79 -7.92 5.00
C PHE A 52 10.01 -8.68 3.91
N ARG A 53 10.72 -9.46 3.09
CA ARG A 53 10.10 -10.21 1.98
C ARG A 53 9.11 -11.27 2.47
N SER A 54 9.42 -11.94 3.58
CA SER A 54 8.52 -12.94 4.16
C SER A 54 7.26 -12.29 4.75
N ALA A 55 7.41 -11.15 5.44
CA ALA A 55 6.28 -10.35 5.91
C ALA A 55 5.37 -9.91 4.76
N CYS A 56 5.95 -9.39 3.66
CA CYS A 56 5.19 -8.99 2.48
C CYS A 56 4.42 -10.15 1.86
N SER A 57 5.08 -11.30 1.69
CA SER A 57 4.45 -12.50 1.14
C SER A 57 3.27 -12.98 1.98
N THR A 58 3.31 -12.79 3.30
CA THR A 58 2.20 -13.14 4.19
C THR A 58 1.09 -12.09 4.15
N VAL A 59 1.43 -10.79 4.10
CA VAL A 59 0.44 -9.71 3.92
C VAL A 59 -0.35 -9.84 2.61
N ASP A 60 0.31 -10.24 1.51
CA ASP A 60 -0.37 -10.42 0.21
C ASP A 60 -1.54 -11.43 0.28
N LYS A 61 -1.49 -12.38 1.21
CA LYS A 61 -2.54 -13.37 1.42
C LYS A 61 -3.83 -12.78 2.02
N LEU A 62 -3.83 -11.52 2.48
CA LEU A 62 -5.04 -10.86 2.98
C LEU A 62 -6.13 -10.68 1.92
N ASP A 63 -5.80 -10.89 0.64
CA ASP A 63 -6.79 -10.94 -0.44
C ASP A 63 -7.68 -12.19 -0.38
N LYS A 64 -7.21 -13.27 0.28
CA LYS A 64 -7.85 -14.60 0.28
C LYS A 64 -8.03 -15.21 1.67
N SER A 65 -7.26 -14.75 2.66
CA SER A 65 -7.26 -15.26 4.03
C SER A 65 -7.63 -14.16 5.03
N PRO A 66 -8.37 -14.49 6.10
CA PRO A 66 -8.64 -13.56 7.18
C PRO A 66 -7.36 -13.17 7.93
N TRP A 67 -7.40 -12.02 8.59
CA TRP A 67 -6.25 -11.50 9.35
C TRP A 67 -5.71 -12.50 10.38
N GLU A 68 -6.57 -13.26 11.06
CA GLU A 68 -6.14 -14.21 12.10
C GLU A 68 -5.21 -15.30 11.55
N GLU A 69 -5.46 -15.79 10.34
CA GLU A 69 -4.60 -16.75 9.66
C GLU A 69 -3.27 -16.10 9.26
N VAL A 70 -3.34 -14.91 8.67
CA VAL A 70 -2.16 -14.13 8.24
C VAL A 70 -1.26 -13.81 9.44
N ARG A 71 -1.84 -13.38 10.56
CA ARG A 71 -1.15 -13.12 11.82
C ARG A 71 -0.49 -14.38 12.36
N THR A 72 -1.21 -15.50 12.37
CA THR A 72 -0.70 -16.80 12.82
C THR A 72 0.50 -17.25 11.98
N GLU A 73 0.43 -17.08 10.66
CA GLU A 73 1.54 -17.39 9.76
C GLU A 73 2.77 -16.48 10.03
N MET A 74 2.55 -15.17 10.20
CA MET A 74 3.63 -14.22 10.51
C MET A 74 4.41 -14.66 11.75
N ILE A 75 3.71 -15.07 12.80
CA ILE A 75 4.31 -15.45 14.07
C ILE A 75 4.96 -16.82 13.98
N ASN A 76 4.19 -17.85 13.59
CA ASN A 76 4.62 -19.24 13.71
C ASN A 76 5.57 -19.68 12.61
N GLU A 77 5.41 -19.17 11.39
CA GLU A 77 6.23 -19.59 10.25
C GLU A 77 7.34 -18.59 9.91
N LYS A 78 7.06 -17.29 10.02
CA LYS A 78 8.03 -16.25 9.64
C LYS A 78 8.84 -15.74 10.85
N GLY A 79 8.40 -16.07 12.06
CA GLY A 79 9.05 -15.67 13.31
C GLY A 79 9.03 -14.15 13.53
N ILE A 80 7.99 -13.48 13.05
CA ILE A 80 7.69 -12.07 13.39
C ILE A 80 7.12 -12.07 14.80
N THR A 81 7.50 -11.10 15.64
CA THR A 81 7.00 -11.08 17.02
C THR A 81 5.49 -10.79 17.04
N PRO A 82 4.73 -11.29 18.03
CA PRO A 82 3.31 -10.99 18.15
C PRO A 82 3.02 -9.48 18.14
N GLU A 83 3.85 -8.69 18.81
CA GLU A 83 3.69 -7.24 18.89
C GLU A 83 3.90 -6.56 17.53
N ALA A 84 4.87 -7.03 16.74
CA ALA A 84 5.09 -6.52 15.39
C ALA A 84 3.95 -6.93 14.46
N ALA A 85 3.47 -8.18 14.57
CA ALA A 85 2.33 -8.65 13.79
C ALA A 85 1.06 -7.84 14.10
N ASP A 86 0.78 -7.57 15.38
CA ASP A 86 -0.38 -6.77 15.80
C ASP A 86 -0.33 -5.35 15.23
N LYS A 87 0.83 -4.68 15.30
CA LYS A 87 1.04 -3.36 14.69
C LYS A 87 0.85 -3.39 13.17
N ILE A 88 1.39 -4.41 12.48
CA ILE A 88 1.16 -4.57 11.03
C ILE A 88 -0.34 -4.66 10.74
N GLY A 89 -1.08 -5.39 11.58
CA GLY A 89 -2.53 -5.55 11.50
C GLY A 89 -3.30 -4.23 11.54
N GLU A 90 -2.86 -3.28 12.35
CA GLU A 90 -3.43 -1.93 12.41
C GLU A 90 -3.29 -1.19 11.09
N PHE A 91 -2.16 -1.35 10.38
CA PHE A 91 -1.89 -0.67 9.12
C PHE A 91 -2.52 -1.36 7.91
N VAL A 92 -2.39 -2.68 7.76
CA VAL A 92 -2.82 -3.39 6.54
C VAL A 92 -4.33 -3.42 6.37
N ARG A 93 -5.10 -3.11 7.41
CA ARG A 93 -6.56 -2.96 7.34
C ARG A 93 -6.99 -1.57 6.84
N LEU A 94 -6.07 -0.62 6.77
CA LEU A 94 -6.36 0.73 6.31
C LEU A 94 -6.37 0.80 4.78
N ASN A 95 -7.43 1.37 4.25
CA ASN A 95 -7.55 1.74 2.86
C ASN A 95 -8.40 3.02 2.76
N GLY A 96 -8.11 3.85 1.77
CA GLY A 96 -8.54 5.24 1.75
C GLY A 96 -8.25 5.95 0.43
N GLY A 97 -8.54 7.24 0.40
CA GLY A 97 -8.00 8.19 -0.56
C GLY A 97 -6.91 9.06 0.09
N THR A 98 -6.84 10.32 -0.35
CA THR A 98 -5.84 11.31 0.10
C THR A 98 -5.92 11.58 1.61
N GLU A 99 -7.10 11.47 2.20
CA GLU A 99 -7.32 11.66 3.64
C GLU A 99 -6.55 10.65 4.49
N LEU A 100 -6.45 9.40 4.03
CA LEU A 100 -5.67 8.37 4.71
C LEU A 100 -4.17 8.69 4.62
N VAL A 101 -3.71 9.23 3.49
CA VAL A 101 -2.31 9.66 3.34
C VAL A 101 -1.97 10.76 4.35
N ASP A 102 -2.85 11.75 4.49
CA ASP A 102 -2.66 12.85 5.45
C ASP A 102 -2.69 12.37 6.91
N GLN A 103 -3.52 11.36 7.21
CA GLN A 103 -3.54 10.72 8.52
C GLN A 103 -2.21 9.98 8.80
N LEU A 104 -1.72 9.19 7.84
CA LEU A 104 -0.50 8.41 8.00
C LEU A 104 0.76 9.28 8.07
N LEU A 105 0.80 10.41 7.36
CA LEU A 105 1.89 11.39 7.45
C LEU A 105 2.03 12.00 8.87
N LYS A 106 0.92 12.06 9.62
CA LYS A 106 0.91 12.53 11.02
C LYS A 106 1.17 11.41 12.03
N HIS A 107 1.28 10.16 11.58
CA HIS A 107 1.49 9.03 12.47
C HIS A 107 2.91 9.06 13.04
N VAL A 108 3.03 9.02 14.38
CA VAL A 108 4.30 9.22 15.10
C VAL A 108 5.37 8.22 14.66
N GLU A 109 5.00 6.96 14.44
CA GLU A 109 5.97 5.92 14.05
C GLU A 109 6.37 6.00 12.58
N LEU A 110 5.46 6.40 11.67
CA LEU A 110 5.76 6.48 10.24
C LEU A 110 6.52 7.76 9.87
N SER A 111 6.25 8.86 10.58
CA SER A 111 6.96 10.14 10.41
C SER A 111 8.43 10.10 10.84
N LYS A 112 8.88 9.01 11.49
CA LYS A 112 10.29 8.76 11.79
C LYS A 112 11.01 8.02 10.66
N THR A 113 10.26 7.41 9.74
CA THR A 113 10.81 6.53 8.71
C THR A 113 10.82 7.23 7.36
N LYS A 114 12.02 7.57 6.87
CA LYS A 114 12.20 8.27 5.59
C LYS A 114 11.51 7.53 4.43
N ALA A 115 11.60 6.20 4.38
CA ALA A 115 10.97 5.38 3.35
C ALA A 115 9.43 5.51 3.37
N ALA A 116 8.83 5.58 4.56
CA ALA A 116 7.39 5.78 4.71
C ALA A 116 6.96 7.17 4.24
N ILE A 117 7.69 8.23 4.62
CA ILE A 117 7.41 9.60 4.18
C ILE A 117 7.48 9.70 2.65
N GLU A 118 8.57 9.25 2.05
CA GLU A 118 8.75 9.28 0.59
C GLU A 118 7.64 8.48 -0.13
N GLY A 119 7.25 7.33 0.41
CA GLY A 119 6.16 6.53 -0.14
C GLY A 119 4.79 7.22 -0.03
N LEU A 120 4.50 7.86 1.10
CA LEU A 120 3.25 8.60 1.31
C LEU A 120 3.17 9.85 0.43
N GLU A 121 4.27 10.60 0.29
CA GLU A 121 4.34 11.75 -0.62
C GLU A 121 4.14 11.33 -2.07
N GLY A 122 4.74 10.21 -2.49
CA GLY A 122 4.53 9.62 -3.80
C GLY A 122 3.06 9.25 -4.05
N ILE A 123 2.41 8.55 -3.10
CA ILE A 123 0.97 8.23 -3.20
C ILE A 123 0.12 9.50 -3.23
N LYS A 124 0.44 10.52 -2.42
CA LYS A 124 -0.28 11.80 -2.42
C LYS A 124 -0.24 12.46 -3.80
N LEU A 125 0.93 12.50 -4.42
CA LEU A 125 1.12 13.08 -5.74
C LEU A 125 0.40 12.26 -6.82
N LEU A 126 0.49 10.93 -6.75
CA LEU A 126 -0.23 10.02 -7.65
C LEU A 126 -1.75 10.24 -7.59
N LEU A 127 -2.32 10.31 -6.37
CA LEU A 127 -3.75 10.56 -6.17
C LEU A 127 -4.18 11.94 -6.70
N TYR A 128 -3.33 12.95 -6.55
CA TYR A 128 -3.57 14.28 -7.13
C TYR A 128 -3.64 14.23 -8.66
N TYR A 129 -2.72 13.53 -9.32
CA TYR A 129 -2.77 13.36 -10.77
C TYR A 129 -3.98 12.53 -11.22
N CYS A 130 -4.35 11.49 -10.46
CA CYS A 130 -5.58 10.73 -10.72
C CYS A 130 -6.84 11.59 -10.63
N GLU A 131 -6.86 12.60 -9.74
CA GLU A 131 -7.93 13.59 -9.65
C GLU A 131 -7.98 14.48 -10.90
N LEU A 132 -6.83 14.98 -11.37
CA LEU A 132 -6.75 15.76 -12.61
C LEU A 132 -7.17 14.96 -13.85
N PHE A 133 -6.88 13.66 -13.89
CA PHE A 133 -7.32 12.76 -14.96
C PHE A 133 -8.79 12.32 -14.85
N GLY A 134 -9.50 12.71 -13.79
CA GLY A 134 -10.90 12.37 -13.56
C GLY A 134 -11.14 10.88 -13.28
N ILE A 135 -10.17 10.20 -12.67
CA ILE A 135 -10.25 8.75 -12.34
C ILE A 135 -10.20 8.47 -10.83
N LYS A 136 -10.24 9.51 -9.99
CA LYS A 136 -10.10 9.42 -8.52
C LYS A 136 -11.08 8.44 -7.86
N ASP A 137 -12.30 8.37 -8.36
CA ASP A 137 -13.36 7.48 -7.86
C ASP A 137 -13.05 5.99 -8.05
N LYS A 138 -12.12 5.67 -8.96
CA LYS A 138 -11.70 4.30 -9.28
C LYS A 138 -10.42 3.90 -8.56
N ILE A 139 -9.69 4.84 -7.95
CA ILE A 139 -8.41 4.57 -7.31
C ILE A 139 -8.61 4.45 -5.79
N ARG A 140 -8.09 3.38 -5.21
CA ARG A 140 -8.09 3.16 -3.75
C ARG A 140 -6.67 2.94 -3.28
N PHE A 141 -6.20 3.79 -2.39
CA PHE A 141 -4.95 3.53 -1.66
C PHE A 141 -5.22 2.45 -0.61
N ASP A 142 -4.48 1.34 -0.64
CA ASP A 142 -4.74 0.15 0.18
C ASP A 142 -3.43 -0.47 0.68
N LEU A 143 -3.22 -0.47 1.99
CA LEU A 143 -1.97 -0.97 2.60
C LEU A 143 -1.88 -2.50 2.63
N SER A 144 -2.98 -3.22 2.39
CA SER A 144 -2.94 -4.68 2.25
C SER A 144 -2.29 -5.13 0.94
N LEU A 145 -2.17 -4.25 -0.06
CA LEU A 145 -1.62 -4.58 -1.36
C LEU A 145 -0.08 -4.68 -1.28
N ALA A 146 0.46 -5.90 -1.25
CA ALA A 146 1.89 -6.19 -1.15
C ALA A 146 2.38 -7.16 -2.24
N ARG A 147 2.10 -6.85 -3.52
CA ARG A 147 2.41 -7.71 -4.67
C ARG A 147 3.71 -7.35 -5.39
N GLY A 148 4.36 -8.36 -5.96
CA GLY A 148 5.46 -8.20 -6.93
C GLY A 148 6.80 -7.78 -6.32
N LEU A 149 7.12 -8.26 -5.11
CA LEU A 149 8.24 -7.77 -4.30
C LEU A 149 9.52 -8.61 -4.34
#